data_AF-A0A385U0P7-F1
#
_entry.id   AF-A0A385U0P7-F1
#
_cell.length_a   1.000
_cell.length_b   1.000
_cell.length_c   1.000
_cell.angle_alpha   90.00
_cell.angle_beta   90.00
_cell.angle_gamma   90.00
#
_symmetry.space_group_name_H-M   'P 1'
#
loop_
_entity.id
_entity.type
_entity.pdbx_description
1 polymer ?
#
loop_
_entity_poly.entity_id
_entity_poly.type
_entity_poly.pdbx_seq_one_letter_code
_entity_poly.pdbx_strand_id
1 'polypeptide(L)' 'MTSNIYEEDEKKVVEAYKKYGHTITREQAEEIWSEYSHVEMYAAWMSMGDNLDAIYDLTIKYAKELGIVTEDDNHDT' A
#
# COMPACT_ATOMS: atom_id res chain seq x y z
N MET A 1 16.99 -16.31 4.15
CA MET A 1 15.87 -16.59 3.23
C MET A 1 14.75 -15.63 3.59
N THR A 2 14.86 -14.38 3.16
CA THR A 2 13.94 -13.30 3.53
C THR A 2 13.25 -12.70 2.30
N SER A 3 13.68 -13.07 1.08
CA SER A 3 13.21 -12.45 -0.16
C SER A 3 11.74 -12.70 -0.49
N ASN A 4 11.12 -13.81 -0.06
CA ASN A 4 9.74 -14.11 -0.51
C ASN A 4 8.64 -13.28 0.17
N ILE A 5 8.84 -12.82 1.40
CA ILE A 5 7.78 -12.11 2.15
C ILE A 5 7.58 -10.70 1.60
N TYR A 6 8.68 -9.99 1.30
CA TYR A 6 8.64 -8.65 0.72
C TYR A 6 7.93 -8.63 -0.65
N GLU A 7 8.19 -9.63 -1.51
CA GLU A 7 7.51 -9.72 -2.81
C GLU A 7 6.01 -9.99 -2.71
N GLU A 8 5.56 -10.66 -1.65
CA GLU A 8 4.14 -10.92 -1.40
C GLU A 8 3.46 -9.68 -0.82
N ASP A 9 4.11 -8.96 0.09
CA ASP A 9 3.59 -7.73 0.68
C ASP A 9 3.40 -6.62 -0.36
N GLU A 10 4.40 -6.40 -1.22
CA GLU A 10 4.32 -5.43 -2.33
C GLU A 10 3.15 -5.75 -3.28
N LYS A 11 2.93 -7.03 -3.59
CA LYS A 11 1.79 -7.44 -4.43
C LYS A 11 0.45 -7.11 -3.78
N LYS A 12 0.32 -7.30 -2.47
CA LYS A 12 -0.91 -6.95 -1.76
C LYS A 12 -1.17 -5.46 -1.79
N VAL A 13 -0.14 -4.62 -1.65
CA VAL A 13 -0.28 -3.17 -1.82
C VAL A 13 -0.76 -2.87 -3.25
N VAL A 14 -0.13 -3.43 -4.28
CA VAL A 14 -0.57 -3.23 -5.68
C VAL A 14 -2.03 -3.66 -5.88
N GLU A 15 -2.44 -4.82 -5.36
CA GLU A 15 -3.80 -5.33 -5.48
C GLU A 15 -4.82 -4.48 -4.71
N ALA A 16 -4.44 -3.98 -3.53
CA ALA A 16 -5.26 -3.07 -2.75
C ALA A 16 -5.51 -1.78 -3.53
N TYR A 17 -4.48 -1.13 -4.07
CA TYR A 17 -4.66 0.10 -4.85
C TYR A 17 -5.48 -0.13 -6.11
N LYS A 18 -5.26 -1.26 -6.79
CA LYS A 18 -6.05 -1.66 -7.96
C LYS A 18 -7.53 -1.84 -7.63
N LYS A 19 -7.87 -2.40 -6.46
CA LYS A 19 -9.26 -2.54 -6.00
C LYS A 19 -9.97 -1.19 -5.88
N TYR A 20 -9.24 -0.15 -5.48
CA TYR A 20 -9.75 1.22 -5.33
C TYR A 20 -9.56 2.09 -6.58
N GLY A 21 -9.14 1.50 -7.70
CA GLY A 21 -9.05 2.20 -8.99
C GLY A 21 -7.73 2.92 -9.26
N HIS A 22 -6.74 2.80 -8.37
CA HIS A 22 -5.41 3.36 -8.59
C HIS A 22 -4.49 2.36 -9.27
N THR A 23 -3.69 2.84 -10.21
CA THR A 23 -2.63 2.04 -10.83
C THR A 23 -1.29 2.50 -10.29
N ILE A 24 -0.65 1.66 -9.48
CA ILE A 24 0.70 1.89 -8.95
C ILE A 24 1.66 0.81 -9.44
N THR A 25 2.94 1.16 -9.58
CA THR A 25 3.99 0.20 -9.89
C THR A 25 4.42 -0.59 -8.64
N ARG A 26 5.18 -1.67 -8.85
CA ARG A 26 5.76 -2.43 -7.75
C ARG A 26 6.77 -1.60 -6.94
N GLU A 27 7.57 -0.77 -7.61
CA GLU A 27 8.51 0.16 -6.95
C GLU A 27 7.77 1.18 -6.08
N GLN A 28 6.65 1.73 -6.58
CA GLN A 28 5.80 2.64 -5.78
C GLN A 28 5.17 1.93 -4.58
N ALA A 29 4.75 0.67 -4.74
CA ALA A 29 4.25 -0.13 -3.63
C ALA A 29 5.34 -0.39 -2.57
N GLU A 30 6.58 -0.65 -2.98
CA GLU A 30 7.73 -0.77 -2.09
C GLU A 30 8.00 0.54 -1.33
N GLU A 31 7.96 1.69 -2.00
CA GLU A 31 8.14 3.00 -1.36
C GLU A 31 7.05 3.28 -0.32
N ILE A 32 5.78 3.05 -0.67
CA ILE A 32 4.64 3.19 0.24
C ILE A 32 4.79 2.27 1.46
N TRP A 33 5.17 1.02 1.22
CA TRP A 33 5.38 0.03 2.27
C TRP A 33 6.57 0.38 3.17
N SER A 34 7.67 0.86 2.58
CA SER A 34 8.85 1.30 3.30
C SER A 34 8.54 2.48 4.22
N GLU A 35 7.86 3.50 3.72
CA GLU A 35 7.45 4.66 4.54
C GLU A 35 6.47 4.25 5.66
N TYR A 36 5.47 3.41 5.36
CA TYR A 36 4.57 2.89 6.38
C TYR A 36 5.32 2.08 7.45
N SER A 37 6.16 1.13 7.04
CA SER A 37 6.85 0.21 7.97
C SER A 37 7.91 0.90 8.82
N HIS A 38 8.48 2.00 8.32
CA HIS A 38 9.42 2.84 9.06
C HIS A 38 8.72 3.66 10.16
N VAL A 39 7.47 4.07 9.96
CA VAL A 39 6.74 4.98 10.85
C VAL A 39 5.73 4.27 11.76
N GLU A 40 4.91 3.36 11.21
CA GLU A 40 3.76 2.76 11.88
C GLU A 40 3.76 1.23 11.72
N MET A 41 4.57 0.58 12.56
CA MET A 41 4.37 -0.81 13.00
C MET A 41 4.24 -1.90 11.93
N TYR A 42 5.37 -2.52 11.55
CA TYR A 42 5.42 -3.84 10.92
C TYR A 42 4.49 -4.89 11.59
N ALA A 43 4.29 -4.79 12.91
CA ALA A 43 3.38 -5.66 13.65
C ALA A 43 1.89 -5.49 13.27
N ALA A 44 1.45 -4.26 12.96
CA ALA A 44 0.10 -4.00 12.50
C ALA A 44 -0.12 -4.67 11.13
N TRP A 45 0.83 -4.53 10.21
CA TRP A 45 0.82 -5.21 8.90
C TRP A 45 0.66 -6.72 9.00
N MET A 46 1.48 -7.35 9.83
CA MET A 46 1.41 -8.80 10.06
C MET A 46 0.05 -9.26 10.60
N SER A 47 -0.69 -8.38 11.28
CA SER A 47 -2.03 -8.69 11.80
C SER A 47 -3.15 -8.54 10.77
N MET A 48 -2.93 -7.82 9.66
CA MET A 48 -3.94 -7.60 8.62
C MET A 48 -4.11 -8.79 7.67
N GLY A 49 -3.09 -9.64 7.55
CA GLY A 49 -3.11 -10.79 6.63
C GLY A 49 -3.31 -10.35 5.18
N ASP A 50 -4.44 -10.73 4.57
CA ASP A 50 -4.79 -10.44 3.18
C ASP A 50 -5.96 -9.44 3.05
N ASN A 51 -6.22 -8.66 4.11
CA ASN A 51 -7.28 -7.66 4.08
C ASN A 51 -6.87 -6.42 3.27
N LEU A 52 -7.16 -6.44 1.96
CA LEU A 52 -6.83 -5.37 1.01
C LEU A 52 -7.44 -4.01 1.39
N ASP A 53 -8.60 -3.99 2.06
CA ASP A 53 -9.24 -2.73 2.47
C ASP A 53 -8.46 -2.06 3.59
N ALA A 54 -8.05 -2.85 4.60
CA ALA A 54 -7.21 -2.36 5.68
C ALA A 54 -5.83 -1.91 5.19
N ILE A 55 -5.26 -2.65 4.23
CA ILE A 55 -3.99 -2.29 3.59
C ILE A 55 -4.11 -0.95 2.87
N TYR A 56 -5.16 -0.74 2.07
CA TYR A 56 -5.39 0.51 1.37
C TYR A 56 -5.59 1.68 2.36
N ASP A 57 -6.49 1.53 3.33
CA ASP A 57 -6.82 2.58 4.30
C ASP A 57 -5.59 3.06 5.09
N LEU A 58 -4.68 2.15 5.43
CA LEU A 58 -3.47 2.49 6.17
C LEU A 58 -2.37 3.10 5.31
N THR A 59 -2.28 2.70 4.05
CA THR A 59 -1.19 3.11 3.16
C THR A 59 -1.53 4.33 2.31
N ILE A 60 -2.81 4.64 2.08
CA ILE A 60 -3.25 5.73 1.20
C ILE A 60 -2.74 7.11 1.65
N LYS A 61 -2.64 7.33 2.97
CA LYS A 61 -2.05 8.56 3.50
C LYS A 61 -0.61 8.74 3.02
N TYR A 62 0.20 7.68 3.08
CA TYR A 62 1.60 7.71 2.66
C TYR A 62 1.72 7.84 1.14
N ALA A 63 0.88 7.15 0.37
CA ALA A 63 0.86 7.32 -1.08
C ALA A 63 0.52 8.76 -1.51
N LYS A 64 -0.34 9.46 -0.75
CA LYS A 64 -0.61 10.89 -0.95
C LYS A 64 0.59 11.77 -0.55
N GLU A 65 1.22 11.50 0.58
CA GLU A 65 2.42 12.23 1.03
C GLU A 65 3.59 12.09 0.05
N LEU A 66 3.73 10.91 -0.59
CA LEU A 66 4.70 10.62 -1.64
C LEU A 66 4.32 11.17 -3.02
N GLY A 67 3.09 11.67 -3.19
CA GLY A 67 2.57 12.13 -4.49
C GLY A 67 2.35 11.02 -5.51
N ILE A 68 2.25 9.76 -5.06
CA ILE A 68 1.95 8.59 -5.91
C ILE A 68 0.47 8.58 -6.29
N VAL A 69 -0.40 9.00 -5.37
CA VAL A 69 -1.84 9.18 -5.59
C VAL A 69 -2.21 10.63 -5.28
N THR A 70 -3.02 11.25 -6.14
CA THR A 70 -3.51 12.61 -5.94
C THR A 70 -4.94 12.61 -5.38
N GLU A 71 -5.32 13.62 -4.60
CA GLU A 71 -6.69 13.75 -4.03
C GLU A 71 -7.78 13.89 -5.10
N ASP A 72 -7.42 14.22 -6.34
CA ASP A 72 -8.34 14.31 -7.49
C ASP A 72 -8.79 12.96 -8.05
N ASP A 73 -8.33 11.82 -7.51
CA ASP A 73 -8.91 10.50 -7.79
C ASP A 73 -10.24 10.27 -7.01
N ASN A 74 -10.95 11.35 -6.65
CA ASN A 74 -12.34 11.26 -6.27
C ASN A 74 -13.13 10.80 -7.49
N HIS A 75 -13.63 9.56 -7.42
CA HIS A 75 -14.79 9.13 -8.19
C HIS A 75 -15.94 10.12 -7.92
N ASP A 76 -16.03 11.16 -8.74
CA ASP A 76 -17.31 11.79 -9.06
C ASP A 76 -18.09 10.75 -9.86
N THR A 77 -18.93 9.95 -9.19
CA THR A 77 -20.11 9.32 -9.79
C THR A 77 -21.13 8.87 -8.74
#